data_AF-A0A924SQS2-F1
#
_entry.id   AF-A0A924SQS2-F1
#
_cell.length_a   1.000
_cell.length_b   1.000
_cell.length_c   1.000
_cell.angle_alpha   90.00
_cell.angle_beta   90.00
_cell.angle_gamma   90.00
#
_symmetry.space_group_name_H-M   'P 1'
#
loop_
_entity.id
_entity.type
_entity.pdbx_description
1 polymer ?
#
loop_
_entity_poly.entity_id
_entity_poly.type
_entity_poly.pdbx_seq_one_letter_code
_entity_poly.pdbx_strand_id
1 'polypeptide(L)'
;EALLSKMPLADDALSPKELAFLQLAAPSQQDCAPFIWRYEALLALEWALGLVDELPYPTAPADAAPVVATLIDMRGPQLRPAGEILDALDLHYRLNWHIRQTRLKKQGSLVGVDADVVMERHHTLNWLVRFQHAPWDEVDTPT
;
A
#
# COMPACT_ATOMS: atom_id res chain seq x y z
N GLU A 1 -26.27 3.11 -9.18
CA GLU A 1 -25.74 1.76 -8.93
C GLU A 1 -24.65 1.88 -7.86
N ALA A 2 -24.73 1.13 -6.77
CA ALA A 2 -23.70 1.18 -5.73
C ALA A 2 -22.42 0.50 -6.25
N LEU A 3 -21.26 1.12 -6.07
CA LEU A 3 -19.95 0.62 -6.54
C LEU A 3 -19.74 -0.89 -6.23
N LEU A 4 -20.19 -1.32 -5.05
CA LEU A 4 -20.08 -2.68 -4.52
C LEU A 4 -20.91 -3.71 -5.29
N SER A 5 -21.98 -3.32 -5.98
CA SER A 5 -22.78 -4.26 -6.78
C SER A 5 -22.01 -4.84 -7.97
N LYS A 6 -20.88 -4.24 -8.34
CA LYS A 6 -19.96 -4.71 -9.38
C LYS A 6 -18.83 -5.58 -8.83
N MET A 7 -18.71 -5.71 -7.51
CA MET A 7 -17.66 -6.45 -6.82
C MET A 7 -18.27 -7.35 -5.74
N PRO A 8 -18.94 -8.45 -6.12
CA PRO A 8 -19.74 -9.28 -5.20
C PRO A 8 -18.93 -10.00 -4.10
N LEU A 9 -17.60 -9.93 -4.12
CA LEU A 9 -16.70 -10.44 -3.08
C LEU A 9 -16.09 -9.32 -2.20
N ALA A 10 -16.40 -8.05 -2.48
CA ALA A 10 -15.80 -6.93 -1.77
C ALA A 10 -16.25 -6.87 -0.30
N ASP A 11 -17.51 -7.16 -0.01
CA ASP A 11 -18.07 -6.98 1.34
C ASP A 11 -17.32 -7.77 2.43
N ASP A 12 -16.84 -8.98 2.11
CA ASP A 12 -16.08 -9.83 3.05
C ASP A 12 -14.57 -9.49 3.08
N ALA A 13 -14.07 -8.74 2.09
CA ALA A 13 -12.66 -8.43 1.92
C ALA A 13 -12.27 -7.01 2.38
N LEU A 14 -13.26 -6.11 2.52
CA LEU A 14 -13.04 -4.75 2.98
C LEU A 14 -12.66 -4.71 4.46
N SER A 15 -11.68 -3.90 4.78
CA SER A 15 -11.35 -3.57 6.16
C SER A 15 -12.46 -2.74 6.83
N PRO A 16 -12.57 -2.77 8.17
CA PRO A 16 -13.53 -1.94 8.89
C PRO A 16 -13.46 -0.45 8.51
N LYS A 17 -12.27 0.12 8.30
CA LYS A 17 -12.11 1.52 7.89
C LYS A 17 -12.62 1.77 6.47
N GLU A 18 -12.34 0.89 5.52
CA GLU A 18 -12.83 1.03 4.14
C GLU A 18 -14.35 0.91 4.08
N LEU A 19 -14.93 -0.05 4.81
CA LEU A 19 -16.37 -0.22 4.90
C LEU A 19 -17.04 1.04 5.47
N ALA A 20 -16.49 1.60 6.56
CA ALA A 20 -17.01 2.83 7.15
C ALA A 20 -16.92 4.02 6.17
N PHE A 21 -15.81 4.13 5.42
CA PHE A 21 -15.64 5.17 4.41
C PHE A 21 -16.67 5.05 3.27
N LEU A 22 -16.90 3.85 2.76
CA LEU A 22 -17.88 3.60 1.68
C LEU A 22 -19.34 3.85 2.10
N GLN A 23 -19.63 3.86 3.40
CA GLN A 23 -20.95 4.22 3.94
C GLN A 23 -21.18 5.74 4.01
N LEU A 24 -20.14 6.56 3.85
CA LEU A 24 -20.29 8.02 3.83
C LEU A 24 -20.92 8.48 2.52
N ALA A 25 -22.09 9.11 2.60
CA ALA A 25 -22.77 9.66 1.44
C ALA A 25 -21.99 10.80 0.75
N ALA A 26 -21.21 11.56 1.51
CA ALA A 26 -20.38 12.66 1.03
C ALA A 26 -19.11 12.78 1.90
N PRO A 27 -18.04 12.04 1.60
CA PRO A 27 -16.81 12.09 2.38
C PRO A 27 -16.13 13.46 2.25
N SER A 28 -15.63 13.98 3.37
CA SER A 28 -14.83 15.19 3.40
C SER A 28 -13.39 14.92 2.94
N GLN A 29 -12.63 15.99 2.69
CA GLN A 29 -11.20 15.84 2.39
C GLN A 29 -10.43 15.12 3.52
N GLN A 30 -10.85 15.33 4.78
CA GLN A 30 -10.26 14.67 5.94
C GLN A 30 -10.59 13.17 5.94
N ASP A 31 -11.79 12.79 5.52
CA ASP A 31 -12.19 11.38 5.41
C ASP A 31 -11.46 10.68 4.27
N CYS A 32 -11.16 11.39 3.17
CA CYS A 32 -10.42 10.84 2.04
C CYS A 32 -8.91 10.69 2.32
N ALA A 33 -8.33 11.55 3.15
CA ALA A 33 -6.87 11.64 3.34
C ALA A 33 -6.17 10.29 3.64
N PRO A 34 -6.72 9.39 4.48
CA PRO A 34 -6.11 8.08 4.76
C PRO A 34 -6.09 7.14 3.55
N PHE A 35 -6.97 7.35 2.56
CA PHE A 35 -7.16 6.44 1.43
C PHE A 35 -6.50 6.95 0.14
N ILE A 36 -6.06 8.21 0.10
CA ILE A 36 -5.48 8.84 -1.09
C ILE A 36 -4.34 8.01 -1.68
N TRP A 37 -3.54 7.35 -0.83
CA TRP A 37 -2.35 6.63 -1.24
C TRP A 37 -2.53 5.11 -1.37
N ARG A 38 -3.75 4.59 -1.22
CA ARG A 38 -4.00 3.12 -1.27
C ARG A 38 -3.68 2.47 -2.61
N TYR A 39 -3.52 3.26 -3.69
CA TYR A 39 -3.01 2.74 -4.95
C TYR A 39 -1.54 2.30 -4.86
N GLU A 40 -0.74 2.82 -3.92
CA GLU A 40 0.62 2.32 -3.66
C GLU A 40 0.60 0.95 -3.00
N ALA A 41 -0.35 0.73 -2.09
CA ALA A 41 -0.61 -0.58 -1.52
C ALA A 41 -1.05 -1.57 -2.62
N LEU A 42 -1.96 -1.14 -3.50
CA LEU A 42 -2.39 -1.94 -4.63
C LEU A 42 -1.21 -2.32 -5.54
N LEU A 43 -0.36 -1.36 -5.92
CA LEU A 43 0.85 -1.64 -6.72
C LEU A 43 1.76 -2.67 -6.04
N ALA A 44 1.98 -2.56 -4.73
CA ALA A 44 2.81 -3.52 -4.00
C ALA A 44 2.18 -4.93 -3.99
N LEU A 45 0.86 -5.04 -3.90
CA LEU A 45 0.14 -6.32 -4.01
C LEU A 45 0.18 -6.88 -5.43
N GLU A 46 -0.02 -6.05 -6.45
CA GLU A 46 0.07 -6.44 -7.86
C GLU A 46 1.46 -6.96 -8.21
N TRP A 47 2.49 -6.26 -7.75
CA TRP A 47 3.86 -6.73 -7.83
C TRP A 47 4.03 -8.07 -7.12
N ALA A 48 3.59 -8.21 -5.87
CA ALA A 48 3.72 -9.45 -5.11
C ALA A 48 3.00 -10.64 -5.77
N LEU A 49 1.91 -10.39 -6.49
CA LEU A 49 1.13 -11.38 -7.24
C LEU A 49 1.64 -11.64 -8.68
N GLY A 50 2.74 -11.00 -9.08
CA GLY A 50 3.34 -11.16 -10.40
C GLY A 50 2.54 -10.50 -11.53
N LEU A 51 1.62 -9.59 -11.21
CA LEU A 51 0.83 -8.84 -12.19
C LEU A 51 1.61 -7.65 -12.77
N VAL A 52 2.56 -7.13 -11.98
CA VAL A 52 3.53 -6.12 -12.39
C VAL A 52 4.94 -6.67 -12.18
N ASP A 53 5.81 -6.45 -13.17
CA ASP A 53 7.17 -7.00 -13.21
C ASP A 53 8.11 -6.37 -12.17
N GLU A 54 7.94 -5.08 -11.89
CA GLU A 54 8.83 -4.32 -11.02
C GLU A 54 8.05 -3.54 -9.97
N LEU A 55 8.61 -3.45 -8.76
CA LEU A 55 8.20 -2.47 -7.76
C LEU A 55 9.22 -1.32 -7.83
N PRO A 56 8.89 -0.18 -8.48
CA PRO A 56 9.86 0.88 -8.72
C PRO A 56 10.42 1.43 -7.42
N TYR A 57 11.65 1.93 -7.43
CA TYR A 57 12.19 2.62 -6.25
C TYR A 57 11.27 3.80 -5.86
N PRO A 58 10.99 4.03 -4.56
CA PRO A 58 9.94 4.96 -4.12
C PRO A 58 10.41 6.42 -4.15
N THR A 59 10.79 6.93 -5.32
CA THR A 59 11.17 8.34 -5.53
C THR A 59 9.96 9.25 -5.68
N ALA A 60 8.84 8.70 -6.13
CA ALA A 60 7.63 9.42 -6.49
C ALA A 60 6.42 8.47 -6.44
N PRO A 61 5.20 9.02 -6.36
CA PRO A 61 3.95 8.26 -6.47
C PRO A 61 3.84 7.53 -7.82
N ALA A 62 3.21 6.36 -7.79
CA ALA A 62 2.77 5.63 -8.96
C ALA A 62 1.63 6.37 -9.67
N ASP A 63 1.53 6.16 -10.98
CA ASP A 63 0.35 6.57 -11.73
C ASP A 63 -0.82 5.65 -11.36
N ALA A 64 -1.85 6.19 -10.70
CA ALA A 64 -2.96 5.41 -10.19
C ALA A 64 -3.80 4.75 -11.30
N ALA A 65 -3.89 5.37 -12.49
CA ALA A 65 -4.72 4.86 -13.58
C ALA A 65 -4.29 3.47 -14.08
N PRO A 66 -3.01 3.23 -14.46
CA PRO A 66 -2.55 1.91 -14.89
C PRO A 66 -2.56 0.86 -13.77
N VAL A 67 -2.30 1.26 -12.51
CA VAL A 67 -2.42 0.35 -11.36
C VAL A 67 -3.86 -0.17 -11.28
N VAL A 68 -4.87 0.71 -11.23
CA VAL A 68 -6.27 0.29 -11.14
C VAL A 68 -6.72 -0.55 -12.36
N ALA A 69 -6.20 -0.28 -13.55
CA ALA A 69 -6.53 -1.05 -14.75
C ALA A 69 -6.03 -2.51 -14.67
N THR A 70 -4.86 -2.74 -14.05
CA THR A 70 -4.23 -4.06 -13.93
C THR A 70 -5.09 -5.03 -13.12
N LEU A 71 -5.74 -4.54 -12.06
CA LEU A 71 -6.68 -5.31 -11.26
C LEU A 71 -7.86 -5.88 -12.06
N ILE A 72 -8.35 -5.14 -13.07
CA ILE A 72 -9.53 -5.52 -13.86
C ILE A 72 -9.23 -6.74 -14.75
N ASP A 73 -7.98 -6.89 -15.18
CA ASP A 73 -7.53 -7.94 -16.11
C ASP A 73 -6.88 -9.15 -15.40
N MET A 74 -6.99 -9.25 -14.08
CA MET A 74 -6.38 -10.31 -13.27
C MET A 74 -6.67 -11.73 -13.79
N ARG A 75 -5.62 -12.43 -14.23
CA ARG A 75 -5.67 -13.85 -14.61
C ARG A 75 -4.46 -14.60 -14.05
N GLY A 76 -4.72 -15.61 -13.23
CA GLY A 76 -3.68 -16.52 -12.72
C GLY A 76 -2.59 -15.84 -11.89
N PRO A 77 -2.93 -15.06 -10.84
CA PRO A 77 -1.91 -14.45 -9.99
C PRO A 77 -1.04 -15.53 -9.35
N GLN A 78 0.27 -15.34 -9.39
CA GLN A 78 1.23 -16.23 -8.76
C GLN A 78 2.10 -15.42 -7.81
N LEU A 79 2.07 -15.79 -6.54
CA LEU A 79 2.89 -15.12 -5.54
C LEU A 79 4.37 -15.25 -5.92
N ARG A 80 5.08 -14.13 -5.87
CA ARG A 80 6.54 -14.09 -6.01
C ARG A 80 7.21 -14.94 -4.93
N PRO A 81 8.45 -15.41 -5.17
CA PRO A 81 9.25 -16.07 -4.15
C PRO A 81 9.31 -15.24 -2.87
N ALA A 82 9.20 -15.90 -1.72
CA ALA A 82 9.22 -15.22 -0.42
C ALA A 82 10.48 -14.36 -0.22
N GLY A 83 11.63 -14.76 -0.79
CA GLY A 83 12.86 -13.98 -0.76
C GLY A 83 12.71 -12.59 -1.40
N GLU A 84 12.07 -12.50 -2.58
CA GLU A 84 11.85 -11.21 -3.24
C GLU A 84 10.98 -10.28 -2.40
N ILE A 85 9.92 -10.83 -1.78
CA ILE A 85 9.02 -10.07 -0.90
C ILE A 85 9.77 -9.58 0.34
N LEU A 86 10.63 -10.42 0.93
CA LEU A 86 11.44 -10.05 2.10
C LEU A 86 12.52 -9.03 1.75
N ASP A 87 13.12 -9.09 0.56
CA ASP A 87 14.08 -8.09 0.09
C ASP A 87 13.42 -6.72 -0.13
N ALA A 88 12.21 -6.71 -0.71
CA ALA A 88 11.42 -5.49 -0.83
C ALA A 88 11.04 -4.94 0.56
N LEU A 89 10.66 -5.81 1.50
CA LEU A 89 10.37 -5.40 2.87
C LEU A 89 11.60 -4.80 3.57
N ASP A 90 12.78 -5.42 3.48
CA ASP A 90 14.01 -4.89 4.06
C ASP A 90 14.34 -3.50 3.49
N LEU A 91 14.22 -3.32 2.17
CA LEU A 91 14.41 -2.02 1.54
C LEU A 91 13.48 -0.97 2.14
N HIS A 92 12.17 -1.22 2.16
CA HIS A 92 11.19 -0.24 2.66
C HIS A 92 11.33 0.01 4.16
N TYR A 93 11.70 -1.01 4.95
CA TYR A 93 12.03 -0.85 6.36
C TYR A 93 13.21 0.11 6.56
N ARG A 94 14.31 -0.09 5.82
CA ARG A 94 15.52 0.74 5.91
C ARG A 94 15.27 2.17 5.45
N LEU A 95 14.46 2.35 4.40
CA LEU A 95 14.04 3.67 3.94
C LEU A 95 13.17 4.38 4.98
N ASN A 96 12.18 3.70 5.57
CA ASN A 96 11.32 4.28 6.60
C ASN A 96 12.14 4.67 7.85
N TRP A 97 13.07 3.81 8.27
CA TRP A 97 14.01 4.13 9.34
C TRP A 97 14.83 5.39 8.99
N HIS A 98 15.40 5.46 7.79
CA HIS A 98 16.18 6.62 7.36
C HIS A 98 15.34 7.90 7.35
N ILE A 99 14.10 7.85 6.84
CA ILE A 99 13.12 8.94 6.87
C ILE A 99 12.91 9.44 8.30
N ARG A 100 12.65 8.54 9.24
CA ARG A 100 12.43 8.89 10.66
C ARG A 100 13.68 9.51 11.28
N GLN A 101 14.86 8.95 11.04
CA GLN A 101 16.10 9.49 11.57
C GLN A 101 16.40 10.91 11.05
N THR A 102 16.20 11.14 9.76
CA THR A 102 16.41 12.45 9.13
C THR A 102 15.45 13.50 9.70
N ARG A 103 14.16 13.14 9.87
CA ARG A 103 13.16 13.98 10.53
C ARG A 103 13.52 14.30 11.98
N LEU A 104 13.96 13.30 12.75
CA LEU A 104 14.38 13.48 14.15
C LEU A 104 15.60 14.42 14.28
N LYS A 105 16.58 14.27 13.40
CA LYS A 105 17.79 15.10 13.39
C LYS A 105 17.57 16.49 12.79
N LYS A 106 16.35 16.81 12.31
CA LYS A 106 16.02 18.05 11.56
C LYS A 106 16.97 18.29 10.38
N GLN A 107 17.51 17.21 9.80
CA GLN A 107 18.47 17.27 8.71
C GLN A 107 17.73 17.41 7.37
N GLY A 108 17.26 18.61 7.04
CA GLY A 108 16.81 18.97 5.68
C GLY A 108 15.78 18.04 5.02
N SER A 109 15.64 18.16 3.70
CA SER A 109 14.74 17.30 2.93
C SER A 109 15.38 15.94 2.64
N LEU A 110 14.54 14.92 2.58
CA LEU A 110 14.93 13.61 2.04
C LEU A 110 15.17 13.80 0.54
N VAL A 111 16.37 13.47 0.08
CA VAL A 111 16.70 13.53 -1.35
C VAL A 111 16.49 12.14 -1.94
N GLY A 112 15.63 12.06 -2.96
CA GLY A 112 15.45 10.84 -3.75
C GLY A 112 14.52 9.78 -3.16
N VAL A 113 13.71 10.10 -2.14
CA VAL A 113 12.68 9.20 -1.59
C VAL A 113 11.42 9.99 -1.23
N ASP A 114 10.27 9.45 -1.57
CA ASP A 114 8.96 9.90 -1.13
C ASP A 114 8.55 9.13 0.14
N ALA A 115 8.26 9.86 1.21
CA ALA A 115 7.97 9.26 2.51
C ALA A 115 6.60 8.58 2.58
N ASP A 116 5.61 9.10 1.85
CA ASP A 116 4.25 8.57 1.88
C ASP A 116 4.19 7.26 1.07
N VAL A 117 4.88 7.22 -0.07
CA VAL A 117 5.08 6.00 -0.86
C VAL A 117 5.78 4.91 -0.05
N VAL A 118 6.86 5.25 0.65
CA VAL A 118 7.59 4.28 1.48
C VAL A 118 6.70 3.74 2.60
N MET A 119 5.93 4.60 3.27
CA MET A 119 5.06 4.21 4.37
C MET A 119 3.96 3.24 3.91
N GLU A 120 3.28 3.53 2.82
CA GLU A 120 2.18 2.70 2.30
C GLU A 120 2.67 1.33 1.83
N ARG A 121 3.80 1.30 1.12
CA ARG A 121 4.40 0.04 0.68
C ARG A 121 4.95 -0.78 1.84
N HIS A 122 5.58 -0.15 2.84
CA HIS A 122 6.04 -0.85 4.05
C HIS A 122 4.86 -1.45 4.83
N HIS A 123 3.78 -0.69 5.03
CA HIS A 123 2.55 -1.20 5.66
C HIS A 123 2.03 -2.44 4.92
N THR A 124 1.97 -2.37 3.59
CA THR A 124 1.52 -3.48 2.74
C THR A 124 2.41 -4.72 2.84
N LEU A 125 3.73 -4.53 2.80
CA LEU A 125 4.70 -5.62 2.91
C LEU A 125 4.68 -6.26 4.30
N ASN A 126 4.51 -5.47 5.37
CA ASN A 126 4.30 -5.99 6.72
C ASN A 126 3.03 -6.84 6.81
N TRP A 127 1.94 -6.38 6.19
CA TRP A 127 0.70 -7.15 6.12
C TRP A 127 0.90 -8.49 5.40
N LEU A 128 1.57 -8.48 4.24
CA LEU A 128 1.86 -9.68 3.45
C LEU A 128 2.64 -10.74 4.24
N VAL A 129 3.62 -10.33 5.04
CA VAL A 129 4.41 -11.24 5.89
C VAL A 129 3.72 -11.57 7.22
N ARG A 130 2.48 -11.13 7.41
CA ARG A 130 1.68 -11.32 8.64
C ARG A 130 2.37 -10.76 9.88
N PHE A 131 3.02 -9.60 9.76
CA PHE A 131 3.71 -8.94 10.86
C PHE A 131 2.78 -8.77 12.07
N GLN A 132 3.18 -9.32 13.22
CA GLN A 132 2.40 -9.38 14.46
C GLN A 132 1.00 -10.00 14.34
N HIS A 133 0.69 -10.68 13.23
CA HIS A 133 -0.66 -11.14 12.89
C HIS A 133 -1.73 -10.04 12.95
N ALA A 134 -1.33 -8.77 12.74
CA ALA A 134 -2.26 -7.65 12.76
C ALA A 134 -3.18 -7.68 11.52
N PRO A 135 -4.47 -7.35 11.67
CA PRO A 135 -5.35 -7.10 10.53
C PRO A 135 -4.89 -5.84 9.78
N TRP A 136 -5.29 -5.71 8.51
CA TRP A 136 -4.89 -4.62 7.60
C TRP A 136 -4.85 -3.24 8.28
N ASP A 137 -5.95 -2.83 8.91
CA ASP A 137 -6.10 -1.52 9.54
C ASP A 137 -5.17 -1.23 10.73
N GLU A 138 -4.57 -2.28 11.30
CA GLU A 138 -3.75 -2.25 12.52
C GLU A 138 -2.28 -2.59 12.26
N VAL A 139 -1.90 -2.87 11.00
CA VAL A 139 -0.50 -3.14 10.66
C VAL A 139 0.34 -1.89 10.88
N ASP A 140 1.31 -2.00 11.78
CA ASP A 140 2.25 -0.93 12.09
C ASP A 140 3.54 -1.03 11.24
N THR A 141 4.30 0.06 11.18
CA THR A 141 5.61 0.16 10.52
C THR A 141 6.70 0.62 11.50
N PRO A 142 6.96 -0.16 12.57
CA PRO A 142 7.88 0.25 13.63
C PRO A 142 9.30 0.42 13.09
N THR A 143 9.83 1.64 13.20
CA THR A 143 11.15 2.08 12.74
C THR A 143 11.67 3.26 13.55
#